data_AF-A0ABD3UEY2-F1
#
_entry.id   AF-A0ABD3UEY2-F1
#
_cell.length_a   1.000
_cell.length_b   1.000
_cell.length_c   1.000
_cell.angle_alpha   90.00
_cell.angle_beta   90.00
_cell.angle_gamma   90.00
#
_symmetry.space_group_name_H-M   'P 1'
#
loop_
_entity.id
_entity.type
_entity.pdbx_description
1 polymer ?
#
loop_
_entity_poly.entity_id
_entity_poly.type
_entity_poly.pdbx_seq_one_letter_code
_entity_poly.pdbx_strand_id
1 'polypeptide(L)'
;MSYRTIKTRYGSIKGALMEFSDPNLKPIESFKGLQYGTTFGRRLRFMPPTSPLERWKFTRVAFSMRPVCSQKASIENNFLKDVSKIGDERPKRISLNTFSQSEDCLTLNLYVPFPGK
;
A
#
# COMPACT_ATOMS: atom_id res chain seq x y z
N MET A 1 11.28 -15.99 -1.05
CA MET A 1 11.18 -15.41 0.32
C MET A 1 12.41 -14.54 0.55
N SER A 2 12.29 -13.31 1.07
CA SER A 2 13.48 -12.51 1.44
C SER A 2 14.18 -13.15 2.64
N TYR A 3 15.50 -13.04 2.73
CA TYR A 3 16.29 -13.62 3.82
C TYR A 3 16.35 -12.72 5.05
N ARG A 4 16.13 -11.42 4.90
CA ARG A 4 16.32 -10.43 5.96
C ARG A 4 15.06 -10.27 6.81
N THR A 5 15.23 -10.41 8.12
CA THR A 5 14.20 -10.03 9.10
C THR A 5 14.52 -8.64 9.62
N ILE A 6 13.56 -7.71 9.55
CA ILE A 6 13.71 -6.33 10.02
C ILE A 6 12.96 -6.19 11.35
N LYS A 7 13.65 -5.69 12.38
CA LYS A 7 13.03 -5.40 13.68
C LYS A 7 12.45 -4.00 13.67
N THR A 8 11.14 -3.88 13.86
CA THR A 8 10.44 -2.60 14.01
C THR A 8 10.04 -2.38 15.47
N ARG A 9 9.56 -1.17 15.81
CA ARG A 9 9.01 -0.87 17.14
C ARG A 9 7.79 -1.73 17.49
N TYR A 10 7.06 -2.24 16.50
CA TYR A 10 5.83 -3.02 16.66
C TYR A 10 6.05 -4.53 16.51
N GLY A 11 7.31 -4.94 16.26
CA GLY A 11 7.78 -6.32 16.18
C GLY A 11 8.63 -6.59 14.94
N SER A 12 9.01 -7.86 14.72
CA SER A 12 9.83 -8.28 13.57
C SER A 12 9.01 -8.55 12.30
N ILE A 13 9.47 -8.06 11.14
CA ILE A 13 8.81 -8.29 9.84
C ILE A 13 9.75 -8.95 8.84
N LYS A 14 9.16 -9.67 7.89
CA LYS A 14 9.87 -10.32 6.78
C LYS A 14 9.14 -10.04 5.46
N GLY A 15 9.88 -9.58 4.45
CA GLY A 15 9.35 -9.21 3.16
C GLY A 15 9.46 -10.31 2.10
N ALA A 16 9.26 -9.92 0.85
CA ALA A 16 9.50 -10.76 -0.32
C ALA A 16 10.58 -10.13 -1.20
N LEU A 17 11.54 -10.95 -1.63
CA LEU A 17 12.47 -10.57 -2.68
C LEU A 17 11.70 -10.51 -4.00
N MET A 18 11.83 -9.39 -4.71
CA MET A 18 11.24 -9.16 -6.01
C MET A 18 12.36 -8.93 -7.01
N GLU A 19 12.42 -9.84 -7.98
CA GLU A 19 13.34 -9.78 -9.11
C GLU A 19 12.63 -9.11 -10.30
N PHE A 20 13.42 -8.47 -11.15
CA PHE A 20 12.93 -7.81 -12.34
C PHE A 20 13.33 -8.64 -13.57
N SER A 21 12.52 -8.59 -14.62
CA SER A 21 12.85 -9.24 -15.89
C SER A 21 14.02 -8.56 -16.60
N ASP A 22 14.28 -7.28 -16.31
CA ASP A 22 15.44 -6.55 -16.83
C ASP A 22 16.70 -6.93 -16.04
N PRO A 23 17.73 -7.50 -16.70
CA PRO A 23 18.95 -7.94 -16.04
C PRO A 23 19.78 -6.78 -15.45
N ASN A 24 19.56 -5.53 -15.87
CA ASN A 24 20.26 -4.38 -15.30
C ASN A 24 19.69 -3.94 -13.95
N LEU A 25 18.46 -4.36 -13.62
CA LEU A 25 17.80 -3.99 -12.38
C LEU A 25 18.17 -4.98 -11.28
N LYS A 26 18.76 -4.44 -10.21
CA LYS A 26 19.03 -5.22 -9.00
C LYS A 26 17.72 -5.63 -8.33
N PRO A 27 17.66 -6.82 -7.70
CA PRO A 27 16.47 -7.22 -6.95
C PRO A 27 16.19 -6.24 -5.81
N ILE A 28 14.92 -6.16 -5.43
CA ILE A 28 14.47 -5.32 -4.30
C ILE A 28 13.78 -6.18 -3.25
N GLU A 29 13.85 -5.75 -2.00
CA GLU A 29 12.99 -6.30 -0.95
C GLU A 29 11.71 -5.49 -0.87
N SER A 30 10.58 -6.16 -1.02
CA SER A 30 9.26 -5.57 -0.90
C SER A 30 8.62 -5.98 0.44
N PHE A 31 8.05 -5.00 1.13
CA PHE A 31 7.24 -5.17 2.33
C PHE A 31 5.90 -4.51 2.08
N LYS A 32 4.81 -5.29 2.07
CA LYS A 32 3.49 -4.80 1.67
C LYS A 32 2.50 -4.85 2.84
N GLY A 33 1.62 -3.85 2.89
CA GLY A 33 0.50 -3.80 3.84
C GLY A 33 0.91 -3.55 5.29
N LEU A 34 1.99 -2.79 5.53
CA LEU A 34 2.43 -2.43 6.87
C LEU A 34 1.54 -1.31 7.42
N GLN A 35 0.87 -1.54 8.54
CA GLN A 35 0.03 -0.54 9.17
C GLN A 35 0.88 0.48 9.93
N TYR A 36 0.72 1.77 9.62
CA TYR A 36 1.46 2.85 10.30
C TYR A 36 0.57 3.70 11.21
N GLY A 37 -0.75 3.54 11.10
CA GLY A 37 -1.72 4.17 11.99
C GLY A 37 -3.08 3.49 11.91
N THR A 38 -4.01 3.91 12.75
CA THR A 38 -5.41 3.45 12.67
C THR A 38 -6.39 4.56 13.02
N THR A 39 -7.54 4.54 12.36
CA THR A 39 -8.72 5.35 12.69
C THR A 39 -9.77 4.54 13.47
N PHE A 40 -9.41 3.32 13.90
CA PHE A 40 -10.34 2.34 14.48
C PHE A 40 -11.61 2.17 13.62
N GLY A 41 -11.41 2.06 12.31
CA GLY A 41 -12.47 2.01 11.30
C GLY A 41 -13.21 3.34 11.18
N ARG A 42 -14.11 3.63 12.12
CA ARG A 42 -14.99 4.82 12.13
C ARG A 42 -14.90 5.65 13.41
N ARG A 43 -14.32 5.09 14.47
CA ARG A 43 -14.40 5.69 15.81
C ARG A 43 -13.58 6.98 15.92
N LEU A 44 -12.51 7.10 15.14
CA LEU A 44 -11.68 8.30 15.05
C LEU A 44 -11.85 9.01 13.70
N ARG A 45 -13.03 8.93 13.08
CA ARG A 45 -13.29 9.72 11.87
C ARG A 45 -13.17 11.21 12.22
N PHE A 46 -12.48 11.95 11.36
CA PHE A 46 -12.19 13.38 11.53
C PHE A 46 -11.30 13.72 12.74
N MET A 47 -10.71 12.72 13.39
CA MET A 47 -9.70 12.90 14.43
C MET A 47 -8.32 12.50 13.88
N PRO A 48 -7.22 12.99 14.46
CA PRO A 48 -5.89 12.51 14.13
C PRO A 48 -5.78 10.99 14.32
N PRO A 49 -5.05 10.29 13.43
CA PRO A 49 -4.87 8.86 13.57
C PRO A 49 -4.01 8.52 14.79
N THR A 50 -4.23 7.34 15.34
CA THR A 50 -3.43 6.82 16.46
C THR A 50 -2.37 5.84 15.96
N SER A 51 -1.44 5.46 16.84
CA SER A 51 -0.46 4.41 16.56
C SER A 51 -1.14 3.10 16.16
N PRO A 52 -0.52 2.28 15.30
CA PRO A 52 -1.10 1.01 14.87
C PRO A 52 -1.36 0.09 16.07
N LEU A 53 -2.52 -0.58 16.06
CA LEU A 53 -2.87 -1.60 17.06
C LEU A 53 -2.05 -2.88 16.91
N GLU A 54 -1.67 -3.17 15.67
CA GLU A 54 -1.02 -4.42 15.33
C GLU A 54 0.38 -4.46 15.92
N ARG A 55 0.51 -5.22 16.99
CA ARG A 55 1.79 -5.65 17.55
C ARG A 55 1.88 -7.15 17.39
N TRP A 56 2.98 -7.62 16.85
CA TRP A 56 3.18 -9.04 16.58
C TRP A 56 4.25 -9.60 17.53
N LYS A 57 3.90 -10.71 18.20
CA LYS A 57 4.81 -11.43 19.11
C LYS A 57 5.92 -12.15 18.34
N PHE A 58 5.59 -12.65 17.14
CA PHE A 58 6.50 -13.37 16.24
C PHE A 58 6.72 -12.63 14.93
N THR A 59 7.60 -13.13 14.08
CA THR A 59 7.90 -12.50 12.79
C THR A 59 6.69 -12.52 11.85
N ARG A 60 6.19 -11.35 11.47
CA ARG A 60 5.10 -11.18 10.51
C ARG A 60 5.62 -11.20 9.07
N VAL A 61 4.99 -11.97 8.19
CA VAL A 61 5.28 -11.97 6.75
C VAL A 61 4.45 -10.89 6.06
N ALA A 62 5.10 -9.90 5.45
CA ALA A 62 4.48 -8.71 4.86
C ALA A 62 4.51 -8.78 3.32
N PHE A 63 3.69 -9.65 2.72
CA PHE A 63 3.64 -9.86 1.26
C PHE A 63 2.36 -9.37 0.60
N SER A 64 1.25 -9.28 1.34
CA SER A 64 -0.06 -8.90 0.80
C SER A 64 -0.30 -7.40 0.89
N MET A 65 -0.88 -6.83 -0.17
CA MET A 65 -1.41 -5.47 -0.11
C MET A 65 -2.66 -5.44 0.79
N ARG A 66 -2.83 -4.33 1.50
CA ARG A 66 -4.02 -4.08 2.31
C ARG A 66 -5.10 -3.33 1.54
N PRO A 67 -6.35 -3.31 2.05
CA PRO A 67 -7.42 -2.54 1.45
C PRO A 67 -7.02 -1.07 1.27
N VAL A 68 -7.42 -0.50 0.14
CA VAL A 68 -7.24 0.93 -0.12
C VAL A 68 -8.28 1.74 0.63
N CYS A 69 -8.07 3.05 0.73
CA CYS A 69 -9.04 3.94 1.36
C CYS A 69 -10.34 3.98 0.58
N SER A 70 -11.44 4.21 1.28
CA SER A 70 -12.76 4.43 0.67
C SER A 70 -12.67 5.57 -0.36
N GLN A 71 -12.79 5.23 -1.63
CA GLN A 71 -12.77 6.15 -2.76
C GLN A 71 -14.04 5.92 -3.57
N LYS A 72 -14.63 7.00 -4.09
CA LYS A 72 -15.79 6.86 -4.98
C LYS A 72 -15.35 6.09 -6.22
N ALA A 73 -15.91 4.89 -6.40
CA ALA A 73 -15.95 4.22 -7.70
C ALA A 73 -16.38 5.26 -8.72
N SER A 74 -15.54 5.50 -9.74
CA SER A 74 -15.67 6.55 -10.76
C SER A 74 -17.09 7.12 -10.83
N ILE A 75 -17.29 8.32 -10.28
CA ILE A 75 -18.50 9.10 -10.53
C ILE A 75 -18.64 9.14 -12.04
N GLU A 76 -19.75 8.60 -12.56
CA GLU A 76 -20.15 8.83 -13.94
C GLU A 76 -20.04 10.33 -14.25
N ASN A 77 -19.06 10.66 -15.07
CA ASN A 77 -19.12 11.66 -16.13
C ASN A 77 -19.61 13.09 -15.81
N ASN A 78 -19.56 13.59 -14.57
CA ASN A 78 -19.94 14.98 -14.30
C ASN A 78 -18.76 15.92 -13.97
N PHE A 79 -17.63 15.41 -13.46
CA PHE A 79 -16.41 16.23 -13.25
C PHE A 79 -15.44 16.22 -14.45
N LEU A 80 -15.69 15.40 -15.47
CA LEU A 80 -14.83 15.32 -16.67
C LEU A 80 -15.28 16.25 -17.79
N LYS A 81 -16.48 16.84 -17.72
CA LYS A 81 -16.99 17.76 -18.76
C LYS A 81 -16.25 19.10 -18.82
N ASP A 82 -15.51 19.45 -17.77
CA ASP A 82 -14.73 20.69 -17.72
C ASP A 82 -13.24 20.49 -18.08
N VAL A 83 -12.81 19.23 -18.27
CA VAL A 83 -11.41 18.89 -18.60
C VAL A 83 -11.32 18.16 -19.95
N SER A 84 -12.23 18.51 -20.86
CA SER A 84 -12.23 18.09 -22.26
C SER A 84 -11.69 19.23 -23.13
N LYS A 85 -10.39 19.52 -23.01
CA LYS A 85 -9.63 20.26 -24.05
C LYS A 85 -8.18 19.80 -24.27
N ILE A 86 -7.64 18.85 -23.50
CA ILE A 86 -6.25 18.38 -23.69
C ILE A 86 -6.19 16.85 -23.65
N GLY A 87 -5.95 16.24 -24.82
CA GLY A 87 -5.35 14.92 -25.02
C GLY A 87 -6.13 13.71 -24.48
N ASP A 88 -6.83 13.00 -25.37
CA ASP A 88 -7.58 11.76 -25.13
C ASP A 88 -6.71 10.51 -24.86
N GLU A 89 -5.61 10.66 -24.10
CA GLU A 89 -4.80 9.53 -23.63
C GLU A 89 -4.78 9.44 -22.10
N ARG A 90 -5.94 9.65 -21.47
CA ARG A 90 -6.07 9.23 -20.07
C ARG A 90 -6.04 7.70 -20.06
N PRO A 91 -5.04 7.03 -19.44
CA PRO A 91 -5.11 5.60 -19.25
C PRO A 91 -6.45 5.31 -18.58
N LYS A 92 -7.23 4.37 -19.14
CA LYS A 92 -8.51 3.91 -18.58
C LYS A 92 -8.31 3.82 -17.07
N ARG A 93 -8.90 4.77 -16.33
CA ARG A 93 -8.67 4.92 -14.89
C ARG A 93 -8.86 3.54 -14.30
N ILE A 94 -7.79 2.96 -13.75
CA ILE A 94 -7.80 1.64 -13.10
C ILE A 94 -9.08 1.62 -12.26
N SER A 95 -10.02 0.74 -12.60
CA SER A 95 -11.34 0.80 -12.00
C SER A 95 -11.18 0.62 -10.49
N LEU A 96 -11.56 1.63 -9.73
CA LEU A 96 -11.46 1.65 -8.26
C LEU A 96 -12.23 0.49 -7.60
N ASN A 97 -13.11 -0.17 -8.36
CA ASN A 97 -13.84 -1.38 -7.97
C ASN A 97 -12.95 -2.63 -7.89
N THR A 98 -11.75 -2.61 -8.47
CA THR A 98 -10.85 -3.77 -8.47
C THR A 98 -10.20 -4.00 -7.11
N PHE A 99 -10.11 -2.96 -6.26
CA PHE A 99 -9.46 -3.04 -4.97
C PHE A 99 -10.47 -3.13 -3.83
N SER A 100 -10.21 -3.99 -2.85
CA SER A 100 -10.94 -4.00 -1.57
C SER A 100 -10.76 -2.64 -0.89
N GLN A 101 -11.86 -2.04 -0.44
CA GLN A 101 -11.84 -0.74 0.22
C GLN A 101 -12.13 -0.87 1.72
N SER A 102 -11.48 -0.04 2.53
CA SER A 102 -11.70 0.07 3.97
C SER A 102 -11.52 1.52 4.43
N GLU A 103 -12.15 1.87 5.54
CA GLU A 103 -11.92 3.15 6.21
C GLU A 103 -10.64 3.13 7.06
N ASP A 104 -10.26 1.96 7.58
CA ASP A 104 -8.95 1.75 8.23
C ASP A 104 -7.93 1.26 7.19
N CYS A 105 -7.51 2.19 6.33
CA CYS A 105 -6.62 1.95 5.19
C CYS A 105 -5.18 2.46 5.40
N LEU A 106 -4.84 2.94 6.60
CA LEU A 106 -3.58 3.63 6.91
C LEU A 106 -2.38 2.67 6.91
N THR A 107 -1.97 2.33 5.70
CA THR A 107 -0.98 1.30 5.41
C THR A 107 0.02 1.78 4.38
N LEU A 108 1.23 1.25 4.45
CA LEU A 108 2.32 1.59 3.55
C LEU A 108 2.96 0.33 2.96
N ASN A 109 3.57 0.52 1.81
CA ASN A 109 4.39 -0.48 1.14
C ASN A 109 5.81 0.07 1.03
N LEU A 110 6.81 -0.70 1.44
CA LEU A 110 8.22 -0.35 1.35
C LEU A 110 8.89 -1.18 0.26
N TYR A 111 9.70 -0.52 -0.54
CA TYR A 111 10.53 -1.13 -1.57
C TYR A 111 11.96 -0.70 -1.33
N VAL A 112 12.77 -1.62 -0.84
CA VAL A 112 14.14 -1.35 -0.42
C VAL A 112 15.07 -2.02 -1.43
N PRO A 113 15.96 -1.27 -2.10
CA PRO A 113 16.97 -1.87 -2.96
C PRO A 113 17.78 -2.89 -2.18
N PHE A 114 17.95 -4.09 -2.75
CA PHE A 114 18.80 -5.08 -2.11
C PHE A 114 20.24 -4.56 -2.19
N PRO A 115 20.93 -4.37 -1.05
CA PRO A 115 22.31 -3.91 -1.09
C PRO A 115 23.12 -4.94 -1.88
N GLY A 116 23.76 -4.48 -2.97
CA GLY A 116 24.77 -5.28 -3.64
C GLY A 116 25.90 -5.57 -2.66
N LYS A 117 26.49 -6.76 -2.76
CA LYS A 117 27.82 -6.99 -2.20
C LYS A 117 28.82 -6.02 -2.81
#